data_AF-A0A520ZYZ5-F1
#
_entry.id   AF-A0A520ZYZ5-F1
#
_cell.length_a   1.000
_cell.length_b   1.000
_cell.length_c   1.000
_cell.angle_alpha   90.00
_cell.angle_beta   90.00
_cell.angle_gamma   90.00
#
_symmetry.space_group_name_H-M   'P 1'
#
loop_
_entity.id
_entity.type
_entity.pdbx_description
1 polymer ?
#
loop_
_entity_poly.entity_id
_entity_poly.type
_entity_poly.pdbx_seq_one_letter_code
_entity_poly.pdbx_strand_id
1 'polypeptide(L)'
;MYLFFYAFSVRDKGVMEITIADLIGALDQIAPFGMAESWDNVGLIVGDRSRTVESVLIGLDPTNRLLNEALDLGADTVVTHHPAIFKPIPSIDTSESSGRFLESALTHKLNIVACHTNFDAVCEGVNDILAELLGLQD
;
A
#
# COMPACT_ATOMS: atom_id res chain seq x y z
N MET A 1 11.96 15.07 -8.63
CA MET A 1 10.91 15.41 -7.64
C MET A 1 10.95 14.29 -6.60
N TYR A 2 11.62 14.54 -5.49
CA TYR A 2 11.84 13.53 -4.46
C TYR A 2 10.55 13.39 -3.66
N LEU A 3 9.84 12.26 -3.79
CA LEU A 3 8.81 11.90 -2.81
C LEU A 3 9.53 11.64 -1.48
N PHE A 4 8.99 12.18 -0.40
CA PHE A 4 9.46 11.90 0.96
C PHE A 4 9.20 10.42 1.27
N PHE A 5 10.25 9.65 1.53
CA PHE A 5 10.15 8.23 1.89
C PHE A 5 10.28 8.09 3.41
N TYR A 6 9.24 7.53 4.04
CA TYR A 6 9.32 7.04 5.40
C TYR A 6 9.42 5.51 5.36
N ALA A 7 10.64 4.98 5.49
CA ALA A 7 10.83 3.59 5.87
C ALA A 7 10.89 3.55 7.40
N PHE A 8 9.91 2.93 8.05
CA PHE A 8 9.92 2.72 9.49
C PHE A 8 10.20 1.24 9.78
N SER A 9 11.18 0.96 10.65
CA SER A 9 11.49 -0.39 11.10
C SER A 9 10.71 -0.69 12.37
N VAL A 10 9.98 -1.80 12.40
CA VAL A 10 9.17 -2.24 13.55
C VAL A 10 10.04 -2.91 14.64
N ARG A 11 11.38 -2.91 14.51
CA ARG A 11 12.29 -3.65 15.39
C ARG A 11 12.50 -2.96 16.74
N ASP A 12 11.56 -3.11 17.65
CA ASP A 12 11.81 -2.95 19.09
C ASP A 12 11.66 -4.29 19.80
N LYS A 13 12.73 -4.72 20.50
CA LYS A 13 12.81 -6.05 21.12
C LYS A 13 11.91 -6.10 22.36
N GLY A 14 10.67 -6.58 22.19
CA GLY A 14 9.73 -6.81 23.29
C GLY A 14 8.25 -6.63 22.92
N VAL A 15 7.97 -6.17 21.69
CA VAL A 15 6.61 -6.00 21.16
C VAL A 15 6.16 -7.29 20.43
N MET A 16 4.89 -7.65 20.53
CA MET A 16 4.29 -8.73 19.71
C MET A 16 4.61 -8.51 18.24
N GLU A 17 4.82 -9.60 17.50
CA GLU A 17 4.97 -9.56 16.04
C GLU A 17 3.74 -8.88 15.41
N ILE A 18 3.96 -7.80 14.68
CA ILE A 18 2.91 -7.11 13.91
C ILE A 18 2.69 -7.90 12.64
N THR A 19 1.44 -8.28 12.37
CA THR A 19 1.04 -8.98 11.16
C THR A 19 0.44 -8.03 10.13
N ILE A 20 0.27 -8.50 8.89
CA ILE A 20 -0.48 -7.78 7.86
C ILE A 20 -1.93 -7.52 8.31
N ALA A 21 -2.55 -8.43 9.08
CA ALA A 21 -3.87 -8.20 9.65
C ALA A 21 -3.89 -6.99 10.59
N ASP A 22 -2.86 -6.85 11.43
CA ASP A 22 -2.73 -5.71 12.35
C ASP A 22 -2.49 -4.40 11.60
N LEU A 23 -1.62 -4.42 10.57
CA LEU A 23 -1.39 -3.26 9.70
C LEU A 23 -2.69 -2.80 9.01
N ILE A 24 -3.45 -3.74 8.44
CA ILE A 24 -4.74 -3.44 7.80
C ILE A 24 -5.72 -2.88 8.84
N GLY A 25 -5.77 -3.46 10.04
CA GLY A 25 -6.60 -2.94 11.13
C GLY A 25 -6.24 -1.51 11.50
N ALA A 26 -4.96 -1.17 11.56
CA ALA A 26 -4.49 0.19 11.82
C ALA A 26 -4.86 1.16 10.68
N LEU A 27 -4.68 0.75 9.42
CA LEU A 27 -5.09 1.55 8.26
C LEU A 27 -6.61 1.78 8.22
N ASP A 28 -7.40 0.77 8.60
CA ASP A 28 -8.86 0.86 8.67
C ASP A 28 -9.35 1.84 9.77
N GLN A 29 -8.57 2.02 10.86
CA GLN A 29 -8.87 3.05 11.86
C GLN A 29 -8.59 4.47 11.35
N ILE A 30 -7.61 4.64 10.45
CA ILE A 30 -7.26 5.93 9.87
C ILE A 30 -8.25 6.32 8.78
N ALA A 31 -8.46 5.44 7.81
CA ALA A 31 -9.38 5.63 6.70
C ALA A 31 -10.14 4.31 6.46
N PRO A 32 -11.35 4.16 7.05
CA PRO A 32 -12.10 2.92 6.99
C PRO A 32 -12.24 2.41 5.56
N PHE A 33 -11.87 1.15 5.32
CA PHE A 33 -11.98 0.54 4.00
C PHE A 33 -13.44 0.50 3.51
N GLY A 34 -14.41 0.53 4.43
CA GLY A 34 -15.83 0.67 4.10
C GLY A 34 -16.24 2.02 3.52
N MET A 35 -15.37 3.04 3.57
CA MET A 35 -15.59 4.34 2.89
C MET A 35 -15.15 4.31 1.43
N ALA A 36 -14.42 3.27 1.00
CA ALA A 36 -14.05 3.14 -0.40
C ALA A 36 -15.30 2.98 -1.27
N GLU A 37 -15.21 3.49 -2.49
CA GLU A 37 -16.27 3.36 -3.47
C GLU A 37 -16.56 1.89 -3.81
N SER A 38 -17.82 1.58 -4.11
CA SER A 38 -18.27 0.19 -4.34
C SER A 38 -17.60 -0.53 -5.51
N TRP A 39 -17.00 0.22 -6.44
CA TRP A 39 -16.27 -0.30 -7.60
C TRP A 39 -14.76 -0.46 -7.35
N ASP A 40 -14.28 -0.01 -6.20
CA ASP A 40 -12.86 0.06 -5.89
C ASP A 40 -12.30 -1.29 -5.39
N ASN A 41 -10.97 -1.42 -5.39
CA ASN A 41 -10.29 -2.60 -4.86
C ASN A 41 -9.20 -2.20 -3.86
N VAL A 42 -9.56 -2.15 -2.58
CA VAL A 42 -8.71 -1.68 -1.47
C VAL A 42 -8.37 -2.82 -0.49
N GLY A 43 -7.40 -2.57 0.40
CA GLY A 43 -6.93 -3.55 1.38
C GLY A 43 -5.81 -4.43 0.83
N LEU A 44 -5.71 -5.68 1.30
CA LEU A 44 -4.66 -6.61 0.86
C LEU A 44 -4.87 -7.06 -0.58
N ILE A 45 -3.96 -6.67 -1.47
CA ILE A 45 -3.99 -7.03 -2.90
C ILE A 45 -3.15 -8.28 -3.17
N VAL A 46 -1.94 -8.35 -2.62
CA VAL A 46 -1.04 -9.50 -2.73
C VAL A 46 -0.42 -9.76 -1.36
N GLY A 47 -0.41 -11.01 -0.91
CA GLY A 47 0.23 -11.40 0.35
C GLY A 47 -0.64 -12.31 1.20
N ASP A 48 -0.31 -12.39 2.49
CA ASP A 48 -1.01 -13.21 3.47
C ASP A 48 -1.18 -12.39 4.76
N ARG A 49 -2.42 -12.37 5.28
CA ARG A 49 -2.77 -11.60 6.49
C ARG A 49 -1.99 -12.03 7.73
N SER A 50 -1.49 -13.26 7.76
CA SER A 50 -0.70 -13.81 8.87
C SER A 50 0.79 -13.50 8.80
N ARG A 51 1.30 -12.96 7.68
CA ARG A 51 2.73 -12.62 7.57
C ARG A 51 3.08 -11.48 8.50
N THR A 52 4.22 -11.61 9.14
CA THR A 52 4.87 -10.57 9.94
C THR A 52 5.29 -9.41 9.03
N VAL A 53 5.15 -8.19 9.54
CA VAL A 53 5.58 -6.93 8.89
C VAL A 53 6.76 -6.38 9.68
N GLU A 54 7.94 -6.33 9.06
CA GLU A 54 9.14 -5.73 9.64
C GLU A 54 9.39 -4.32 9.12
N SER A 55 9.04 -4.05 7.86
CA SER A 55 9.33 -2.78 7.18
C SER A 55 8.34 -2.51 6.05
N VAL A 56 7.81 -1.29 6.03
CA VAL A 56 6.83 -0.81 5.05
C VAL A 56 7.41 0.29 4.17
N LEU A 57 7.25 0.17 2.85
CA LEU A 57 7.43 1.26 1.90
C LEU A 57 6.07 1.80 1.45
N ILE A 58 5.88 3.12 1.47
CA ILE A 58 4.65 3.76 1.00
C ILE A 58 4.90 4.42 -0.35
N GLY A 59 3.98 4.24 -1.30
CA GLY A 59 4.05 4.82 -2.65
C GLY A 59 2.71 5.25 -3.21
N LEU A 60 2.72 6.01 -4.30
CA LEU A 60 1.49 6.38 -5.03
C LEU A 60 1.06 5.24 -5.96
N ASP A 61 1.93 4.86 -6.90
CA ASP A 61 1.65 3.91 -7.96
C ASP A 61 2.37 2.56 -7.77
N PRO A 62 1.68 1.42 -7.99
CA PRO A 62 2.26 0.08 -7.92
C PRO A 62 3.09 -0.23 -9.16
N THR A 63 4.30 0.34 -9.24
CA THR A 63 5.21 0.15 -10.38
C THR A 63 6.30 -0.87 -10.08
N ASN A 64 6.86 -1.49 -11.12
CA ASN A 64 8.05 -2.37 -10.98
C ASN A 64 9.24 -1.61 -10.35
N ARG A 65 9.35 -0.29 -10.59
CA ARG A 65 10.36 0.55 -9.95
C ARG A 65 10.15 0.63 -8.44
N LEU A 66 8.91 0.80 -7.98
CA LEU A 66 8.57 0.82 -6.55
C LEU A 66 8.87 -0.53 -5.88
N LEU A 67 8.59 -1.65 -6.55
CA LEU A 67 8.98 -2.96 -6.01
C LEU A 67 10.50 -3.11 -5.88
N ASN A 68 11.26 -2.72 -6.91
CA ASN A 68 12.71 -2.78 -6.83
C ASN A 68 13.25 -1.90 -5.68
N GLU A 69 12.67 -0.71 -5.50
CA GLU A 69 13.01 0.17 -4.38
C GLU A 69 12.67 -0.47 -3.02
N ALA A 70 11.51 -1.14 -2.89
CA ALA A 70 11.17 -1.89 -1.69
C ALA A 70 12.20 -2.97 -1.38
N LEU A 71 12.63 -3.73 -2.40
CA LEU A 71 13.65 -4.78 -2.26
C LEU A 71 15.01 -4.20 -1.88
N ASP A 72 15.44 -3.11 -2.52
CA ASP A 72 16.71 -2.44 -2.24
C ASP A 72 16.76 -1.89 -0.81
N LEU A 73 15.62 -1.43 -0.28
CA LEU A 73 15.45 -0.96 1.09
C LEU A 73 15.21 -2.09 2.11
N GLY A 74 15.03 -3.33 1.65
CA GLY A 74 14.68 -4.47 2.50
C GLY A 74 13.28 -4.36 3.13
N ALA A 75 12.36 -3.62 2.50
CA ALA A 75 10.96 -3.60 2.89
C ALA A 75 10.28 -4.93 2.50
N ASP A 76 9.44 -5.46 3.38
CA ASP A 76 8.65 -6.68 3.12
C ASP A 76 7.20 -6.36 2.73
N THR A 77 6.80 -5.10 2.87
CA THR A 77 5.43 -4.63 2.66
C THR A 77 5.44 -3.32 1.91
N VAL A 78 4.56 -3.19 0.91
CA VAL A 78 4.34 -1.96 0.15
C VAL A 78 2.89 -1.55 0.30
N VAL A 79 2.67 -0.32 0.74
CA VAL A 79 1.34 0.32 0.75
C VAL A 79 1.29 1.31 -0.41
N THR A 80 0.31 1.16 -1.30
CA THR A 80 0.10 2.09 -2.41
C THR A 80 -1.24 2.80 -2.30
N HIS A 81 -1.31 4.03 -2.81
CA HIS A 81 -2.61 4.69 -2.97
C HIS A 81 -3.42 4.01 -4.10
N HIS A 82 -2.86 3.89 -5.31
CA HIS A 82 -3.52 3.17 -6.39
C HIS A 82 -3.39 1.65 -6.24
N PRO A 83 -4.43 0.87 -6.52
CA PRO A 83 -4.38 -0.58 -6.39
C PRO A 83 -3.62 -1.27 -7.53
N ALA A 84 -2.75 -2.23 -7.19
CA ALA A 84 -1.99 -3.02 -8.17
C ALA A 84 -2.87 -3.90 -9.06
N ILE A 85 -4.03 -4.32 -8.53
CA ILE A 85 -5.08 -5.01 -9.26
C ILE A 85 -6.32 -4.11 -9.16
N PHE A 86 -6.62 -3.33 -10.19
CA PHE A 86 -7.80 -2.46 -10.18
C PHE A 86 -9.07 -3.17 -10.68
N LYS A 87 -8.91 -4.11 -11.61
CA LYS A 87 -9.99 -4.93 -12.17
C LYS A 87 -9.60 -6.40 -12.09
N PRO A 88 -10.57 -7.34 -12.05
CA PRO A 88 -10.28 -8.76 -12.17
C PRO A 88 -9.41 -9.04 -13.39
N ILE A 89 -8.28 -9.71 -13.17
CA ILE A 89 -7.33 -10.07 -14.23
C ILE A 89 -7.67 -11.48 -14.76
N PRO A 90 -7.86 -11.66 -16.08
CA PRO A 90 -8.19 -12.97 -16.65
C PRO A 90 -6.98 -13.91 -16.73
N SER A 91 -5.76 -13.37 -16.74
CA SER A 91 -4.49 -14.09 -16.76
C SER A 91 -3.36 -13.24 -16.19
N ILE A 92 -2.24 -13.89 -15.81
CA ILE A 92 -0.99 -13.24 -15.43
C ILE A 92 0.04 -13.55 -16.52
N ASP A 93 0.27 -12.60 -17.43
CA ASP A 93 1.32 -12.69 -18.44
C ASP A 93 2.58 -11.98 -17.94
N THR A 94 3.61 -12.72 -17.55
CA THR A 94 4.85 -12.16 -17.00
C THR A 94 5.74 -11.51 -18.07
N SER A 95 5.36 -11.55 -19.34
CA SER A 95 5.94 -10.71 -20.38
C SER A 95 5.38 -9.28 -20.39
N GLU A 96 4.28 -9.03 -19.65
CA GLU A 96 3.66 -7.71 -19.49
C GLU A 96 4.07 -7.02 -18.18
N SER A 97 3.95 -5.69 -18.15
CA SER A 97 4.42 -4.89 -17.00
C SER A 97 3.70 -5.22 -15.68
N SER A 98 2.38 -5.41 -15.71
CA SER A 98 1.57 -5.79 -14.55
C SER A 98 1.83 -7.24 -14.12
N GLY A 99 2.03 -8.15 -15.07
CA GLY A 99 2.39 -9.53 -14.76
C GLY A 99 3.76 -9.64 -14.10
N ARG A 100 4.78 -8.91 -14.60
CA ARG A 100 6.09 -8.81 -13.93
C ARG A 100 5.99 -8.25 -12.52
N PHE A 101 5.12 -7.26 -12.30
CA PHE A 101 4.90 -6.71 -10.97
C PHE A 101 4.40 -7.80 -10.01
N LEU A 102 3.36 -8.54 -10.41
CA LEU A 102 2.80 -9.61 -9.59
C LEU A 102 3.78 -10.77 -9.38
N GLU A 103 4.50 -11.17 -10.43
CA GLU A 103 5.55 -12.19 -10.36
C GLU A 103 6.65 -11.81 -9.37
N SER A 104 7.12 -10.56 -9.43
CA SER A 104 8.16 -10.07 -8.53
C SER A 104 7.67 -10.00 -7.09
N ALA A 105 6.47 -9.45 -6.85
CA ALA A 105 5.88 -9.37 -5.51
C ALA A 105 5.72 -10.75 -4.88
N LEU A 106 5.20 -11.73 -5.65
CA LEU A 106 5.01 -13.10 -5.16
C LEU A 106 6.34 -13.83 -4.91
N THR A 107 7.29 -13.73 -5.85
CA THR A 107 8.62 -14.36 -5.76
C THR A 107 9.37 -13.90 -4.52
N HIS A 108 9.36 -12.59 -4.24
CA HIS A 108 10.05 -12.01 -3.10
C HIS A 108 9.20 -11.98 -1.82
N LYS A 109 7.99 -12.55 -1.86
CA LYS A 109 7.04 -12.58 -0.74
C LYS A 109 6.67 -11.20 -0.20
N LEU A 110 6.71 -10.17 -1.05
CA LEU A 110 6.24 -8.83 -0.70
C LEU A 110 4.73 -8.84 -0.48
N ASN A 111 4.28 -8.09 0.52
CA ASN A 111 2.87 -7.81 0.74
C ASN A 111 2.51 -6.48 0.07
N ILE A 112 1.41 -6.41 -0.66
CA ILE A 112 0.94 -5.21 -1.36
C ILE A 112 -0.45 -4.86 -0.82
N VAL A 113 -0.58 -3.67 -0.23
CA VAL A 113 -1.83 -3.15 0.34
C VAL A 113 -2.21 -1.87 -0.39
N ALA A 114 -3.49 -1.71 -0.75
CA ALA A 114 -4.00 -0.53 -1.45
C ALA A 114 -4.92 0.31 -0.55
N CYS A 115 -4.71 1.62 -0.57
CA CYS A 115 -5.44 2.64 0.18
C CYS A 115 -5.86 3.77 -0.78
N HIS A 116 -6.98 3.57 -1.48
CA HIS A 116 -7.38 4.38 -2.64
C HIS A 116 -8.49 5.36 -2.26
N THR A 117 -9.73 5.14 -2.74
CA THR A 117 -10.83 6.09 -2.53
C THR A 117 -11.22 6.29 -1.07
N ASN A 118 -10.94 5.32 -0.18
CA ASN A 118 -11.11 5.53 1.26
C ASN A 118 -10.22 6.65 1.81
N PHE A 119 -9.00 6.79 1.30
CA PHE A 119 -8.09 7.89 1.67
C PHE A 119 -8.43 9.21 0.99
N ASP A 120 -9.12 9.16 -0.17
CA ASP A 120 -9.66 10.36 -0.81
C ASP A 120 -10.89 10.90 -0.07
N ALA A 121 -11.71 10.00 0.50
CA ALA A 121 -13.00 10.32 1.10
C ALA A 121 -12.94 10.61 2.61
N VAL A 122 -11.91 10.13 3.32
CA VAL A 122 -11.79 10.35 4.76
C VAL A 122 -11.51 11.82 5.07
N CYS A 123 -12.03 12.29 6.21
CA CYS A 123 -11.64 13.57 6.79
C CYS A 123 -10.14 13.56 7.11
N GLU A 124 -9.48 14.69 6.87
CA GLU A 124 -8.02 14.83 6.93
C GLU A 124 -7.29 13.93 5.92
N GLY A 125 -8.00 13.52 4.86
CA GLY A 125 -7.50 12.68 3.77
C GLY A 125 -6.78 13.46 2.67
N VAL A 126 -6.60 12.82 1.51
CA VAL A 126 -5.83 13.36 0.38
C VAL A 126 -6.33 14.74 -0.04
N ASN A 127 -7.65 14.91 -0.14
CA ASN A 127 -8.25 16.16 -0.62
C ASN A 127 -8.12 17.29 0.40
N ASP A 128 -8.21 17.01 1.69
CA ASP A 128 -8.04 18.01 2.75
C ASP A 128 -6.60 18.50 2.81
N ILE A 129 -5.63 17.57 2.73
CA ILE A 129 -4.19 17.90 2.66
C ILE A 129 -3.91 18.76 1.41
N LEU A 130 -4.50 18.41 0.27
CA LEU A 130 -4.33 19.20 -0.96
C LEU A 130 -4.93 20.61 -0.81
N ALA A 131 -6.11 20.74 -0.19
CA ALA A 131 -6.74 22.02 0.06
C ALA A 131 -5.88 22.91 0.97
N GLU A 132 -5.32 22.34 2.04
CA GLU A 132 -4.38 23.03 2.93
C GLU A 132 -3.14 23.51 2.18
N LEU A 133 -2.52 22.64 1.38
CA LEU A 133 -1.32 22.98 0.59
C LEU A 133 -1.59 24.09 -0.45
N LEU A 134 -2.82 24.18 -0.95
CA LEU A 134 -3.26 25.25 -1.85
C LEU A 134 -3.68 26.53 -1.10
N GLY A 135 -3.71 26.51 0.24
CA GLY A 135 -4.12 27.63 1.07
C GLY A 135 -5.62 27.94 0.95
N LEU A 136 -6.44 26.94 0.61
CA LEU A 136 -7.89 27.09 0.58
C LEU A 136 -8.42 27.26 2.01
N GLN A 137 -9.38 28.17 2.17
CA GLN A 137 -10.06 28.47 3.42
C GLN A 137 -11.57 28.47 3.15
N ASP A 138 -12.35 28.31 4.22
CA ASP A 138 -13.82 28.32 4.17
C ASP A 138 -14.43 29.62 3.62
#